data_AF-A0A7S0EZR6-F1
#
_entry.id   AF-A0A7S0EZR6-F1
#
_cell.length_a   1.000
_cell.length_b   1.000
_cell.length_c   1.000
_cell.angle_alpha   90.00
_cell.angle_beta   90.00
_cell.angle_gamma   90.00
#
_symmetry.space_group_name_H-M   'P 1'
#
loop_
_entity.id
_entity.type
_entity.pdbx_description
1 polymer ?
#
loop_
_entity_poly.entity_id
_entity_poly.type
_entity_poly.pdbx_seq_one_letter_code
_entity_poly.pdbx_strand_id
1 'polypeptide(L)'
;RRAPLSPRRIDSTIPGPSEGNWQYPSQQMFFNAMRRKGYDPAEQEMRAVVAIHNTVNEKAWDQILHWESLHPECLDTLRLLRFQQKQEQTPKAQALEFVGYKPPFDRHDWVVDRCGVEVRYLIDFYRGRAPKGIPESMTPMYLDARPAADDVSGAWDRARMPFVEAFRSARQMVAPMMAAGGSAT
;
A
#
# COMPACT_ATOMS: atom_id res chain seq x y z
N ARG A 1 -33.42 -10.53 -1.87
CA ARG A 1 -33.09 -11.98 -1.90
C ARG A 1 -31.66 -12.12 -1.41
N ARG A 2 -31.36 -13.06 -0.52
CA ARG A 2 -29.96 -13.32 -0.09
C ARG A 2 -29.17 -13.93 -1.25
N ALA A 3 -27.95 -13.47 -1.49
CA ALA A 3 -27.03 -14.00 -2.48
C ALA A 3 -25.95 -14.84 -1.77
N PRO A 4 -25.61 -16.04 -2.27
CA PRO A 4 -24.61 -16.88 -1.62
C PRO A 4 -23.23 -16.21 -1.67
N LEU A 5 -22.65 -15.94 -0.50
CA LEU A 5 -21.29 -15.41 -0.36
C LEU A 5 -20.27 -16.55 -0.34
N SER A 6 -19.18 -16.41 -1.09
CA SER A 6 -18.12 -17.41 -1.09
C SER A 6 -17.41 -17.47 0.27
N PRO A 7 -17.25 -18.67 0.88
CA PRO A 7 -16.46 -18.86 2.09
C PRO A 7 -14.95 -19.02 1.80
N ARG A 8 -14.56 -19.19 0.54
CA ARG A 8 -13.17 -19.45 0.14
C ARG A 8 -12.32 -18.18 0.23
N ARG A 9 -11.16 -18.29 0.87
CA ARG A 9 -10.12 -17.25 0.90
C ARG A 9 -9.47 -17.12 -0.48
N ILE A 10 -8.79 -15.99 -0.68
CA ILE A 10 -8.11 -15.66 -1.94
C ILE A 10 -6.63 -15.47 -1.63
N ASP A 11 -5.77 -16.15 -2.38
CA ASP A 11 -4.32 -15.98 -2.26
C ASP A 11 -3.90 -14.61 -2.82
N SER A 12 -3.02 -13.93 -2.08
CA SER A 12 -2.40 -12.66 -2.51
C SER A 12 -1.12 -12.90 -3.30
N THR A 13 -0.49 -11.83 -3.80
CA THR A 13 0.91 -11.90 -4.27
C THR A 13 1.93 -11.67 -3.15
N ILE A 14 1.45 -11.30 -1.96
CA ILE A 14 2.26 -10.88 -0.82
C ILE A 14 2.77 -12.12 -0.09
N PRO A 15 4.08 -12.30 0.14
CA PRO A 15 4.58 -13.42 0.94
C PRO A 15 4.07 -13.33 2.38
N GLY A 16 3.55 -14.44 2.89
CA GLY A 16 3.04 -14.54 4.26
C GLY A 16 4.14 -14.83 5.29
N PRO A 17 3.79 -14.89 6.59
CA PRO A 17 4.76 -15.20 7.65
C PRO A 17 5.19 -16.68 7.69
N SER A 18 4.41 -17.56 7.06
CA SER A 18 4.70 -18.99 6.91
C SER A 18 5.06 -19.31 5.46
N GLU A 19 5.30 -20.59 5.14
CA GLU A 19 5.40 -21.01 3.74
C GLU A 19 4.14 -20.64 2.96
N GLY A 20 4.31 -19.87 1.88
CA GLY A 20 3.23 -19.41 1.00
C GLY A 20 2.88 -17.92 1.12
N ASN A 21 1.84 -17.52 0.40
CA ASN A 21 1.39 -16.14 0.34
C ASN A 21 0.35 -15.82 1.43
N TRP A 22 0.23 -14.54 1.76
CA TRP A 22 -0.83 -14.03 2.60
C TRP A 22 -2.19 -14.35 1.98
N GLN A 23 -3.15 -14.76 2.80
CA GLN A 23 -4.51 -15.06 2.34
C GLN A 23 -5.50 -13.99 2.77
N TYR A 24 -6.11 -13.33 1.78
CA TYR A 24 -7.17 -12.37 2.02
C TYR A 24 -8.44 -13.05 2.56
N PRO A 25 -9.23 -12.33 3.38
CA PRO A 25 -10.50 -12.84 3.88
C PRO A 25 -11.46 -13.16 2.73
N SER A 26 -12.27 -14.21 2.90
CA SER A 26 -13.34 -14.54 1.97
C SER A 26 -14.48 -13.51 1.99
N GLN A 27 -15.36 -13.55 0.97
CA GLN A 27 -16.53 -12.66 0.91
C GLN A 27 -17.40 -12.78 2.15
N GLN A 28 -17.66 -14.01 2.60
CA GLN A 28 -18.44 -14.26 3.81
C GLN A 28 -17.74 -13.70 5.07
N MET A 29 -16.42 -13.88 5.18
CA MET A 29 -15.66 -13.35 6.31
C MET A 29 -15.68 -11.83 6.36
N PHE A 30 -15.47 -11.18 5.22
CA PHE A 30 -15.45 -9.73 5.10
C PHE A 30 -16.84 -9.13 5.36
N PHE A 31 -17.90 -9.74 4.80
CA PHE A 31 -19.29 -9.37 5.10
C PHE A 31 -19.59 -9.45 6.60
N ASN A 32 -19.26 -10.57 7.24
CA ASN A 32 -19.46 -10.74 8.69
C ASN A 32 -18.67 -9.71 9.50
N ALA A 33 -17.46 -9.34 9.07
CA ALA A 33 -16.66 -8.31 9.71
C ALA A 33 -17.31 -6.92 9.60
N MET A 34 -17.83 -6.56 8.43
CA MET A 34 -18.56 -5.30 8.24
C MET A 34 -19.82 -5.23 9.09
N ARG A 35 -20.60 -6.32 9.18
CA ARG A 35 -21.79 -6.42 10.06
C ARG A 35 -21.43 -6.21 11.53
N ARG A 36 -20.32 -6.79 12.00
CA ARG A 36 -19.83 -6.57 13.38
C ARG A 36 -19.44 -5.12 13.65
N LYS A 37 -18.99 -4.40 12.63
CA LYS A 37 -18.68 -2.96 12.69
C LYS A 37 -19.92 -2.06 12.54
N GLY A 38 -21.13 -2.64 12.46
CA GLY A 38 -22.39 -1.91 12.38
C GLY A 38 -22.81 -1.47 10.97
N TYR A 39 -22.09 -1.91 9.93
CA TYR A 39 -22.48 -1.62 8.54
C TYR A 39 -23.58 -2.57 8.05
N ASP A 40 -24.35 -2.13 7.05
CA ASP A 40 -25.35 -2.94 6.34
C ASP A 40 -24.95 -3.17 4.87
N PRO A 41 -23.90 -3.98 4.62
CA PRO A 41 -23.42 -4.23 3.27
C PRO A 41 -24.40 -5.10 2.48
N ALA A 42 -24.52 -4.83 1.18
CA ALA A 42 -25.35 -5.64 0.32
C ALA A 42 -24.59 -6.90 -0.13
N GLU A 43 -25.18 -8.09 0.07
CA GLU A 43 -24.53 -9.38 -0.25
C GLU A 43 -24.11 -9.45 -1.73
N GLN A 44 -24.92 -8.93 -2.65
CA GLN A 44 -24.62 -8.92 -4.08
C GLN A 44 -23.39 -8.06 -4.46
N GLU A 45 -23.02 -7.09 -3.62
CA GLU A 45 -21.89 -6.18 -3.87
C GLU A 45 -20.57 -6.73 -3.32
N MET A 46 -20.64 -7.76 -2.46
CA MET A 46 -19.48 -8.28 -1.75
C MET A 46 -18.35 -8.74 -2.65
N ARG A 47 -18.67 -9.27 -3.84
CA ARG A 47 -17.66 -9.67 -4.82
C ARG A 47 -16.81 -8.47 -5.26
N ALA A 48 -17.45 -7.35 -5.60
CA ALA A 48 -16.77 -6.14 -6.06
C ALA A 48 -16.01 -5.46 -4.92
N VAL A 49 -16.64 -5.33 -3.75
CA VAL A 49 -16.02 -4.70 -2.56
C VAL A 49 -14.74 -5.42 -2.15
N VAL A 50 -14.77 -6.76 -2.05
CA VAL A 50 -13.57 -7.54 -1.70
C VAL A 50 -12.51 -7.47 -2.79
N ALA A 51 -12.88 -7.51 -4.07
CA ALA A 51 -11.92 -7.38 -5.17
C ALA A 51 -11.20 -6.01 -5.15
N ILE A 52 -11.93 -4.93 -4.86
CA ILE A 52 -11.35 -3.59 -4.70
C ILE A 52 -10.41 -3.55 -3.50
N HIS A 53 -10.83 -4.08 -2.34
CA HIS A 53 -9.99 -4.11 -1.14
C HIS A 53 -8.68 -4.89 -1.37
N ASN A 54 -8.76 -6.05 -2.02
CA ASN A 54 -7.57 -6.84 -2.34
C ASN A 54 -6.65 -6.08 -3.30
N THR A 55 -7.20 -5.44 -4.35
CA THR A 55 -6.41 -4.59 -5.27
C THR A 55 -5.70 -3.46 -4.52
N VAL A 56 -6.36 -2.86 -3.53
CA VAL A 56 -5.77 -1.80 -2.70
C VAL A 56 -4.61 -2.35 -1.86
N ASN A 57 -4.75 -3.54 -1.29
CA ASN A 57 -3.68 -4.19 -0.53
C ASN A 57 -2.47 -4.50 -1.42
N GLU A 58 -2.69 -5.01 -2.63
CA GLU A 58 -1.60 -5.25 -3.59
C GLU A 58 -0.88 -3.94 -3.95
N LYS A 59 -1.61 -2.85 -4.19
CA LYS A 59 -0.98 -1.54 -4.45
C LYS A 59 -0.18 -1.00 -3.27
N ALA A 60 -0.64 -1.27 -2.04
CA ALA A 60 0.10 -0.91 -0.84
C ALA A 60 1.40 -1.73 -0.72
N TRP A 61 1.33 -3.01 -1.07
CA TRP A 61 2.51 -3.87 -1.16
C TRP A 61 3.50 -3.39 -2.23
N ASP A 62 3.03 -3.00 -3.41
CA ASP A 62 3.90 -2.45 -4.47
C ASP A 62 4.70 -1.22 -3.98
N GLN A 63 4.07 -0.34 -3.21
CA GLN A 63 4.77 0.80 -2.61
C GLN A 63 5.79 0.37 -1.56
N ILE A 64 5.49 -0.66 -0.76
CA ILE A 64 6.47 -1.24 0.17
C ILE A 64 7.65 -1.80 -0.63
N LEU A 65 7.41 -2.58 -1.68
CA LEU A 65 8.49 -3.11 -2.55
C LEU A 65 9.33 -1.99 -3.18
N HIS A 66 8.71 -0.86 -3.53
CA HIS A 66 9.45 0.31 -3.99
C HIS A 66 10.43 0.83 -2.92
N TRP A 67 10.01 0.91 -1.65
CA TRP A 67 10.92 1.22 -0.54
C TRP A 67 11.99 0.16 -0.31
N GLU A 68 11.62 -1.12 -0.40
CA GLU A 68 12.54 -2.25 -0.28
C GLU A 68 13.54 -2.33 -1.44
N SER A 69 13.31 -1.63 -2.55
CA SER A 69 14.32 -1.48 -3.62
C SER A 69 15.62 -0.79 -3.17
N LEU A 70 15.63 -0.19 -1.97
CA LEU A 70 16.82 0.34 -1.31
C LEU A 70 17.66 -0.73 -0.58
N HIS A 71 17.13 -1.95 -0.47
CA HIS A 71 17.71 -3.13 0.22
C HIS A 71 17.59 -4.38 -0.68
N PRO A 72 18.17 -4.36 -1.89
CA PRO A 72 17.97 -5.41 -2.90
C PRO A 72 18.38 -6.82 -2.43
N GLU A 73 19.32 -6.92 -1.50
CA GLU A 73 19.79 -8.17 -0.90
C GLU A 73 18.72 -8.92 -0.09
N CYS A 74 17.65 -8.23 0.31
CA CYS A 74 16.60 -8.79 1.17
C CYS A 74 15.30 -9.15 0.43
N LEU A 75 15.15 -8.76 -0.84
CA LEU A 75 13.88 -8.83 -1.58
C LEU A 75 13.28 -10.24 -1.60
N ASP A 76 14.10 -11.27 -1.82
CA ASP A 76 13.66 -12.67 -1.90
C ASP A 76 13.20 -13.24 -0.54
N THR A 77 13.56 -12.58 0.55
CA THR A 77 13.24 -13.00 1.92
C THR A 77 12.13 -12.20 2.57
N LEU A 78 11.60 -11.17 1.88
CA LEU A 78 10.57 -10.30 2.43
C LEU A 78 9.29 -11.06 2.75
N ARG A 79 8.77 -10.86 3.97
CA ARG A 79 7.50 -11.46 4.41
C ARG A 79 6.64 -10.45 5.14
N LEU A 80 5.34 -10.44 4.86
CA LEU A 80 4.39 -9.64 5.62
C LEU A 80 3.99 -10.39 6.90
N LEU A 81 4.40 -9.86 8.04
CA LEU A 81 4.15 -10.47 9.35
C LEU A 81 2.78 -10.10 9.91
N ARG A 82 2.43 -8.80 9.87
CA ARG A 82 1.25 -8.28 10.58
C ARG A 82 0.57 -7.14 9.82
N PHE A 83 -0.77 -7.20 9.77
CA PHE A 83 -1.65 -6.10 9.41
C PHE A 83 -2.24 -5.49 10.68
N GLN A 84 -2.04 -4.20 10.93
CA GLN A 84 -2.65 -3.51 12.05
C GLN A 84 -3.36 -2.23 11.59
N GLN A 85 -4.66 -2.13 11.79
CA GLN A 85 -5.38 -0.86 11.63
C GLN A 85 -5.06 0.06 12.83
N LYS A 86 -4.77 1.33 12.56
CA LYS A 86 -4.49 2.36 13.57
C LYS A 86 -5.48 3.53 13.40
N GLN A 87 -5.97 4.06 14.51
CA GLN A 87 -6.89 5.21 14.51
C GLN A 87 -6.16 6.54 14.66
N GLU A 88 -4.95 6.53 15.21
CA GLU A 88 -4.15 7.73 15.42
C GLU A 88 -3.58 8.23 14.10
N GLN A 89 -3.64 9.53 13.84
CA GLN A 89 -3.00 10.13 12.67
C GLN A 89 -1.47 10.08 12.78
N THR A 90 -0.77 10.06 11.64
CA THR A 90 0.69 10.18 11.63
C THR A 90 1.11 11.64 11.87
N PRO A 91 2.32 11.89 12.43
CA PRO A 91 2.82 13.27 12.59
C PRO A 91 2.85 14.06 11.28
N LYS A 92 3.16 13.38 10.15
CA LYS A 92 3.09 13.97 8.81
C LYS A 92 1.65 14.38 8.45
N ALA A 93 0.67 13.52 8.69
CA ALA A 93 -0.73 13.82 8.43
C ALA A 93 -1.21 15.01 9.26
N GLN A 94 -0.84 15.08 10.55
CA GLN A 94 -1.17 16.21 11.43
C GLN A 94 -0.57 17.53 10.93
N ALA A 95 0.69 17.52 10.51
CA ALA A 95 1.35 18.71 9.96
C ALA A 95 0.73 19.17 8.63
N LEU A 96 0.36 18.22 7.76
CA LEU A 96 -0.33 18.53 6.50
C LEU A 96 -1.75 19.06 6.74
N GLU A 97 -2.46 18.52 7.71
CA GLU A 97 -3.78 19.00 8.12
C GLU A 97 -3.70 20.44 8.64
N PHE A 98 -2.68 20.76 9.45
CA PHE A 98 -2.44 22.11 9.94
C PHE A 98 -2.29 23.15 8.81
N VAL A 99 -1.75 22.78 7.65
CA VAL A 99 -1.62 23.67 6.49
C VAL A 99 -2.76 23.53 5.46
N GLY A 100 -3.86 22.88 5.85
CA GLY A 100 -5.12 22.86 5.09
C GLY A 100 -5.34 21.65 4.18
N TYR A 101 -4.50 20.61 4.25
CA TYR A 101 -4.76 19.35 3.55
C TYR A 101 -5.77 18.50 4.33
N LYS A 102 -6.49 17.61 3.63
CA LYS A 102 -7.39 16.66 4.30
C LYS A 102 -6.57 15.52 4.93
N PRO A 103 -6.86 15.11 6.17
CA PRO A 103 -6.20 13.96 6.78
C PRO A 103 -6.58 12.65 6.07
N PRO A 104 -5.78 11.59 6.26
CA PRO A 104 -6.15 10.27 5.78
C PRO A 104 -7.43 9.80 6.47
N PHE A 105 -8.29 9.12 5.73
CA PHE A 105 -9.54 8.58 6.28
C PHE A 105 -9.37 7.19 6.90
N ASP A 106 -8.25 6.53 6.62
CA ASP A 106 -7.87 5.25 7.21
C ASP A 106 -6.33 5.18 7.29
N ARG A 107 -5.81 4.52 8.32
CA ARG A 107 -4.37 4.32 8.53
C ARG A 107 -4.10 2.88 8.93
N HIS A 108 -3.08 2.30 8.31
CA HIS A 108 -2.60 0.98 8.66
C HIS A 108 -1.10 1.03 8.96
N ASP A 109 -0.70 0.23 9.95
CA ASP A 109 0.69 -0.09 10.22
C ASP A 109 0.92 -1.55 9.81
N TRP A 110 1.81 -1.78 8.85
CA TRP A 110 2.21 -3.13 8.43
C TRP A 110 3.60 -3.42 8.97
N VAL A 111 3.85 -4.67 9.37
CA VAL A 111 5.19 -5.08 9.79
C VAL A 111 5.69 -6.13 8.82
N VAL A 112 6.84 -5.86 8.22
CA VAL A 112 7.51 -6.70 7.24
C VAL A 112 8.78 -7.26 7.86
N ASP A 113 9.04 -8.54 7.64
CA ASP A 113 10.34 -9.16 7.90
C ASP A 113 11.28 -8.83 6.73
N ARG A 114 12.32 -8.04 7.00
CA ARG A 114 13.40 -7.70 6.08
C ARG A 114 14.67 -8.38 6.57
N CYS A 115 15.07 -9.50 5.96
CA CYS A 115 16.28 -10.23 6.34
C CYS A 115 16.35 -10.63 7.84
N GLY A 116 15.22 -10.97 8.46
CA GLY A 116 15.15 -11.30 9.89
C GLY A 116 14.95 -10.08 10.80
N VAL A 117 14.81 -8.88 10.24
CA VAL A 117 14.54 -7.64 10.98
C VAL A 117 13.11 -7.19 10.73
N GLU A 118 12.35 -6.98 11.80
CA GLU A 118 11.00 -6.44 11.69
C GLU A 118 11.03 -4.93 11.37
N VAL A 119 10.57 -4.57 10.18
CA VAL A 119 10.46 -3.19 9.71
C VAL A 119 8.99 -2.79 9.65
N ARG A 120 8.65 -1.69 10.32
CA ARG A 120 7.29 -1.17 10.34
C ARG A 120 7.07 -0.18 9.21
N TYR A 121 5.96 -0.29 8.51
CA TYR A 121 5.49 0.60 7.47
C TYR A 121 4.22 1.32 7.92
N LEU A 122 4.15 2.62 7.65
CA LEU A 122 2.95 3.44 7.81
C LEU A 122 2.27 3.58 6.46
N ILE A 123 0.97 3.33 6.41
CA ILE A 123 0.17 3.37 5.17
C ILE A 123 -1.04 4.27 5.42
N ASP A 124 -0.99 5.47 4.85
CA ASP A 124 -2.05 6.47 4.96
C ASP A 124 -2.94 6.42 3.70
N PHE A 125 -4.27 6.28 3.89
CA PHE A 125 -5.24 6.26 2.80
C PHE A 125 -5.97 7.60 2.69
N TYR A 126 -5.86 8.25 1.53
CA TYR A 126 -6.43 9.57 1.27
C TYR A 126 -7.54 9.49 0.23
N ARG A 127 -8.60 10.28 0.47
CA ARG A 127 -9.61 10.54 -0.57
C ARG A 127 -9.01 11.50 -1.58
N GLY A 128 -9.07 11.14 -2.86
CA GLY A 128 -8.69 12.04 -3.92
C GLY A 128 -9.68 13.17 -4.12
N ARG A 129 -9.48 13.91 -5.22
CA ARG A 129 -10.46 14.90 -5.68
C ARG A 129 -11.28 14.28 -6.79
N ALA A 130 -12.59 14.28 -6.66
CA ALA A 130 -13.49 13.86 -7.74
C ALA A 130 -13.22 14.75 -8.98
N PRO A 131 -12.93 14.18 -10.16
CA PRO A 131 -12.92 14.94 -11.40
C PRO A 131 -14.27 15.65 -11.60
N LYS A 132 -14.26 16.83 -12.23
CA LYS A 132 -15.51 17.56 -12.52
C LYS A 132 -16.46 16.68 -13.33
N GLY A 133 -17.69 16.52 -12.87
CA GLY A 133 -18.72 15.71 -13.53
C GLY A 133 -18.76 14.23 -13.11
N ILE A 134 -17.84 13.79 -12.24
CA ILE A 134 -17.86 12.43 -11.66
C ILE A 134 -18.42 12.51 -10.22
N PRO A 135 -19.34 11.62 -9.82
CA PRO A 135 -19.84 11.55 -8.45
C PRO A 135 -18.70 11.35 -7.43
N GLU A 136 -18.83 11.96 -6.25
CA GLU A 136 -17.82 11.83 -5.18
C GLU A 136 -17.63 10.37 -4.74
N SER A 137 -18.62 9.50 -4.94
CA SER A 137 -18.52 8.05 -4.70
C SER A 137 -17.53 7.32 -5.62
N MET A 138 -17.14 7.92 -6.74
CA MET A 138 -16.14 7.41 -7.69
C MET A 138 -14.80 8.15 -7.60
N THR A 139 -14.56 8.85 -6.50
CA THR A 139 -13.31 9.57 -6.28
C THR A 139 -12.13 8.60 -6.20
N PRO A 140 -11.04 8.84 -6.94
CA PRO A 140 -9.84 8.00 -6.85
C PRO A 140 -9.27 8.07 -5.43
N MET A 141 -8.81 6.94 -4.93
CA MET A 141 -8.08 6.88 -3.66
C MET A 141 -6.58 6.97 -3.94
N TYR A 142 -5.87 7.70 -3.08
CA TYR A 142 -4.41 7.72 -3.05
C TYR A 142 -3.95 7.03 -1.77
N LEU A 143 -2.84 6.28 -1.86
CA LEU A 143 -2.20 5.68 -0.70
C LEU A 143 -0.74 6.12 -0.65
N ASP A 144 -0.26 6.36 0.56
CA ASP A 144 1.12 6.75 0.86
C ASP A 144 1.66 5.74 1.88
N ALA A 145 2.38 4.74 1.38
CA ALA A 145 3.12 3.78 2.19
C ALA A 145 4.58 4.24 2.33
N ARG A 146 5.11 4.18 3.56
CA ARG A 146 6.50 4.55 3.87
C ARG A 146 7.02 3.82 5.10
N PRO A 147 8.33 3.54 5.21
CA PRO A 147 8.92 3.02 6.44
C PRO A 147 8.56 3.93 7.60
N ALA A 148 8.35 3.41 8.79
CA ALA A 148 8.27 4.23 10.00
C ALA A 148 9.63 4.94 10.23
N ALA A 149 9.61 6.08 10.91
CA ALA A 149 10.82 6.80 11.30
C ALA A 149 11.01 6.74 12.82
N ASP A 150 10.63 5.60 13.39
CA ASP A 150 10.86 5.23 14.79
C ASP A 150 12.31 4.77 15.03
N ASP A 151 12.99 4.27 14.00
CA ASP A 151 14.41 3.92 14.04
C ASP A 151 15.26 4.70 13.01
N VAL A 152 16.58 4.56 13.15
CA VAL A 152 17.57 5.24 12.29
C VAL A 152 17.50 4.71 10.85
N SER A 153 17.23 3.42 10.65
CA SER A 153 17.21 2.79 9.32
C SER A 153 16.04 3.33 8.49
N GLY A 154 14.83 3.32 9.04
CA GLY A 154 13.64 3.85 8.40
C GLY A 154 13.68 5.36 8.21
N ALA A 155 14.25 6.11 9.16
CA ALA A 155 14.51 7.54 8.99
C ALA A 155 15.49 7.81 7.84
N TRP A 156 16.57 7.02 7.74
CA TRP A 156 17.55 7.13 6.66
C TRP A 156 16.96 6.75 5.30
N ASP A 157 16.18 5.68 5.24
CA ASP A 157 15.46 5.27 4.03
C ASP A 157 14.58 6.43 3.51
N ARG A 158 13.79 7.05 4.40
CA ARG A 158 12.97 8.23 4.05
C ARG A 158 13.81 9.39 3.52
N ALA A 159 14.96 9.67 4.11
CA ALA A 159 15.82 10.78 3.72
C ALA A 159 16.47 10.54 2.36
N ARG A 160 16.90 9.30 2.05
CA ARG A 160 17.64 8.98 0.82
C ARG A 160 16.76 8.69 -0.40
N MET A 161 15.53 8.20 -0.21
CA MET A 161 14.67 7.80 -1.33
C MET A 161 14.48 8.90 -2.39
N PRO A 162 14.17 10.17 -2.05
CA PRO A 162 14.01 11.22 -3.07
C PRO A 162 15.27 11.43 -3.92
N PHE A 163 16.46 11.31 -3.33
CA PHE A 163 17.73 11.42 -4.06
C PHE A 163 17.96 10.22 -4.98
N VAL A 164 17.62 9.02 -4.50
CA VAL A 164 17.68 7.79 -5.31
C VAL A 164 16.71 7.87 -6.49
N GLU A 165 15.48 8.35 -6.27
CA GLU A 165 14.50 8.58 -7.33
C GLU A 165 14.95 9.61 -8.35
N ALA A 166 15.50 10.75 -7.88
CA ALA A 166 16.06 11.78 -8.75
C ALA A 166 17.20 11.22 -9.61
N PHE A 167 18.10 10.43 -9.01
CA PHE A 167 19.19 9.78 -9.74
C PHE A 167 18.68 8.74 -10.75
N ARG A 168 17.73 7.88 -10.36
CA ARG A 168 17.10 6.88 -11.26
C ARG A 168 16.43 7.56 -12.44
N SER A 169 15.70 8.65 -12.20
CA SER A 169 15.02 9.44 -13.23
C SER A 169 16.01 10.10 -14.20
N ALA A 170 17.07 10.72 -13.67
CA ALA A 170 18.13 11.32 -14.49
C ALA A 170 18.82 10.28 -15.38
N ARG A 171 19.14 9.10 -14.82
CA ARG A 171 19.76 8.00 -15.57
C ARG A 171 18.85 7.48 -16.69
N GLN A 172 17.55 7.34 -16.44
CA GLN A 172 16.57 6.90 -17.45
C GLN A 172 16.43 7.90 -18.61
N MET A 173 16.53 9.21 -18.35
CA MET A 173 16.50 10.23 -19.41
C MET A 173 17.77 10.24 -20.26
N VAL A 174 18.94 10.00 -19.67
CA VAL A 174 20.23 10.11 -20.36
C VAL A 174 20.61 8.82 -21.13
N ALA A 175 20.22 7.64 -20.64
CA ALA A 175 20.61 6.36 -21.25
C ALA A 175 20.23 6.20 -22.75
N PRO A 176 19.02 6.59 -23.21
CA PRO A 176 18.67 6.53 -24.63
C PRO A 176 19.47 7.53 -25.48
N MET A 177 19.80 8.69 -24.92
CA MET A 177 20.53 9.76 -25.60
C MET A 177 22.00 9.37 -25.85
N MET A 178 22.62 8.66 -24.91
CA MET A 178 23.97 8.11 -25.08
C MET A 178 24.01 6.92 -26.05
N ALA A 179 22.97 6.08 -26.05
CA ALA A 179 22.88 4.94 -26.97
C ALA A 179 22.70 5.38 -28.45
N ALA A 180 22.01 6.50 -28.70
CA ALA A 180 21.80 7.04 -30.05
C ALA A 180 23.04 7.75 -30.63
N GLY A 181 23.97 8.24 -29.79
CA GLY A 181 25.18 8.95 -30.21
C GLY A 181 26.36 8.05 -30.62
N GLY A 182 26.28 6.73 -30.37
CA GLY A 182 27.34 5.76 -30.65
C GLY A 182 27.28 5.09 -32.03
N SER A 183 26.34 5.47 -32.90
CA SER A 183 26.09 4.82 -34.20
C SER A 183 26.46 5.70 -35.42
N ALA A 184 27.40 6.64 -35.26
CA ALA A 184 27.94 7.40 -36.38
C ALA A 184 29.46 7.15 -36.47
N THR A 185 29.82 6.06 -37.17
CA THR A 185 31.14 5.84 -37.75
C THR A 185 31.06 6.02 -39.25
#